data_AF-A0A6N2DLH0-F1
#
_entry.id   AF-A0A6N2DLH0-F1
#
_cell.length_a   1.000
_cell.length_b   1.000
_cell.length_c   1.000
_cell.angle_alpha   90.00
_cell.angle_beta   90.00
_cell.angle_gamma   90.00
#
_symmetry.space_group_name_H-M   'P 1'
#
loop_
_entity.id
_entity.type
_entity.pdbx_description
1 polymer ?
#
loop_
_entity_poly.entity_id
_entity_poly.type
_entity_poly.pdbx_seq_one_letter_code
_entity_poly.pdbx_strand_id
1 'polypeptide(L)'
;MGPVSRTVRSSRTVSMVDAEMHAYDEKMTSVRTTIRIDEDLYRRAKARSARTGRTVSEVIEDAVREALDPTVETEVDLPELPVFGGSGTRPGVDLNDSSALRDLMDGGQLDAMR
;
A
#
# COMPACT_ATOMS: atom_id res chain seq x y z
N MET A 1 29.32 -18.43 51.29
CA MET A 1 27.89 -18.27 50.98
C MET A 1 27.78 -18.17 49.45
N GLY A 2 27.68 -19.33 48.80
CA GLY A 2 27.67 -19.48 47.33
C GLY A 2 26.25 -19.53 46.76
N PRO A 3 26.12 -19.61 45.42
CA PRO A 3 25.13 -18.88 44.63
C PRO A 3 23.78 -19.61 44.51
N VAL A 4 22.71 -18.86 44.25
CA VAL A 4 21.46 -19.44 43.73
C VAL A 4 21.29 -19.01 42.29
N SER A 5 21.70 -19.92 41.41
CA SER A 5 21.39 -19.94 39.99
C SER A 5 19.90 -19.78 39.78
N ARG A 6 19.50 -18.75 39.03
CA ARG A 6 18.23 -18.76 38.32
C ARG A 6 18.34 -19.77 37.18
N THR A 7 17.91 -21.00 37.46
CA THR A 7 17.43 -21.88 36.41
C THR A 7 15.98 -21.51 36.13
N VAL A 8 15.59 -21.58 34.85
CA VAL A 8 14.29 -22.02 34.31
C VAL A 8 14.06 -21.19 33.04
N ARG A 9 13.63 -21.71 31.91
CA ARG A 9 13.48 -23.06 31.36
C ARG A 9 12.89 -22.76 29.98
N SER A 10 13.44 -23.39 28.96
CA SER A 10 12.71 -23.77 27.75
C SER A 10 12.08 -22.64 26.93
N SER A 11 12.73 -22.40 25.79
CA SER A 11 12.11 -22.53 24.47
C SER A 11 10.63 -22.95 24.53
N ARG A 12 9.75 -22.04 24.10
CA ARG A 12 8.45 -22.41 23.54
C ARG A 12 8.29 -21.65 22.25
N THR A 13 8.53 -22.39 21.17
CA THR A 13 7.84 -22.36 19.89
C THR A 13 6.82 -21.22 19.78
N VAL A 14 7.12 -20.26 18.90
CA VAL A 14 6.13 -19.32 18.37
C VAL A 14 5.09 -20.17 17.64
N SER A 15 4.03 -20.51 18.35
CA SER A 15 2.88 -21.24 17.84
C SER A 15 2.10 -20.31 16.94
N MET A 16 2.08 -20.63 15.65
CA MET A 16 1.05 -20.52 14.60
C MET A 16 -0.36 -19.93 14.93
N VAL A 17 -0.47 -18.96 15.84
CA VAL A 17 -1.70 -18.24 16.22
C VAL A 17 -1.49 -16.72 16.33
N ASP A 18 -0.28 -16.21 16.04
CA ASP A 18 0.02 -14.77 16.10
C ASP A 18 -0.71 -13.92 15.06
N ALA A 19 -1.29 -14.53 14.01
CA ALA A 19 -2.03 -13.80 12.98
C ALA A 19 -3.49 -13.51 13.36
N GLU A 20 -4.11 -14.27 14.27
CA GLU A 20 -5.55 -14.14 14.56
C GLU A 20 -5.86 -13.36 15.85
N MET A 21 -4.85 -13.14 16.70
CA MET A 21 -5.03 -12.43 17.99
C MET A 21 -4.64 -10.94 17.92
N HIS A 22 -4.23 -10.44 16.75
CA HIS A 22 -3.85 -9.04 16.54
C HIS A 22 -5.01 -8.09 16.16
N ALA A 23 -6.22 -8.62 15.98
CA ALA A 23 -7.42 -7.82 15.65
C ALA A 23 -8.28 -7.43 16.87
N TYR A 24 -7.88 -7.83 18.09
CA TYR A 24 -8.70 -7.63 19.30
C TYR A 24 -8.28 -6.42 20.15
N ASP A 25 -7.09 -5.85 19.95
CA ASP A 25 -6.58 -4.72 20.74
C ASP A 25 -6.97 -3.35 20.13
N GLU A 26 -7.10 -3.26 18.81
CA GLU A 26 -7.43 -2.02 18.07
C GLU A 26 -8.88 -1.54 18.31
N LYS A 27 -9.79 -2.43 18.73
CA LYS A 27 -11.20 -2.10 18.99
C LYS A 27 -11.47 -1.40 20.33
N MET A 28 -10.47 -1.20 21.20
CA MET A 28 -10.68 -0.68 22.55
C MET A 28 -10.47 0.85 22.73
N THR A 29 -9.99 1.57 21.72
CA THR A 29 -9.70 3.03 21.82
C THR A 29 -10.54 3.94 20.90
N SER A 30 -11.69 3.48 20.41
CA SER A 30 -12.59 4.34 19.62
C SER A 30 -13.54 5.15 20.51
N VAL A 31 -13.63 6.46 20.29
CA VAL A 31 -14.59 7.35 20.97
C VAL A 31 -15.86 7.52 20.14
N ARG A 32 -17.04 7.43 20.77
CA ARG A 32 -18.32 7.73 20.11
C ARG A 32 -18.56 9.23 20.06
N THR A 33 -18.56 9.79 18.86
CA THR A 33 -18.73 11.22 18.62
C THR A 33 -19.90 11.48 17.68
N THR A 34 -20.73 12.49 17.97
CA THR A 34 -21.78 12.96 17.06
C THR A 34 -21.25 14.16 16.29
N ILE A 35 -21.11 14.03 14.97
CA ILE A 35 -20.68 15.11 14.07
C ILE A 35 -21.76 15.39 13.02
N ARG A 36 -21.80 16.62 12.51
CA ARG A 36 -22.62 16.97 11.33
C ARG A 36 -21.78 16.79 10.08
N ILE A 37 -22.32 16.05 9.11
CA ILE A 37 -21.68 15.80 7.80
C ILE A 37 -22.72 16.13 6.73
N ASP A 38 -22.26 16.74 5.64
CA ASP A 38 -23.06 16.93 4.44
C ASP A 38 -23.65 15.59 3.91
N GLU A 39 -24.87 15.64 3.40
CA GLU A 39 -25.60 14.43 2.98
C GLU A 39 -24.93 13.73 1.79
N ASP A 40 -24.46 14.51 0.80
CA ASP A 40 -23.80 13.96 -0.38
C ASP A 40 -22.45 13.33 0.00
N LEU A 41 -21.72 13.95 0.93
CA LEU A 41 -20.49 13.39 1.49
C LEU A 41 -20.74 12.08 2.25
N TYR A 42 -21.79 12.02 3.09
CA TYR A 42 -22.15 10.79 3.80
C TYR A 42 -22.56 9.67 2.84
N ARG A 43 -23.30 10.00 1.77
CA ARG A 43 -23.67 9.04 0.71
C ARG A 43 -22.44 8.46 0.03
N ARG A 44 -21.44 9.29 -0.27
CA ARG A 44 -20.15 8.84 -0.84
C ARG A 44 -19.38 7.94 0.13
N ALA A 45 -19.33 8.29 1.42
CA ALA A 45 -18.69 7.46 2.44
C ALA A 45 -19.35 6.07 2.52
N LYS A 46 -20.69 6.02 2.51
CA LYS A 46 -21.47 4.77 2.50
C LYS A 46 -21.23 3.93 1.24
N ALA A 47 -21.13 4.56 0.07
CA ALA A 47 -20.80 3.85 -1.16
C ALA A 47 -19.37 3.27 -1.11
N ARG A 48 -18.40 4.03 -0.59
CA ARG A 48 -17.01 3.57 -0.42
C ARG A 48 -16.95 2.39 0.55
N SER A 49 -17.61 2.49 1.69
CA SER A 49 -17.63 1.45 2.71
C SER A 49 -18.22 0.13 2.18
N ALA A 50 -19.31 0.21 1.41
CA ALA A 50 -19.91 -0.94 0.76
C ALA A 50 -18.97 -1.62 -0.26
N ARG A 51 -18.22 -0.83 -1.05
CA ARG A 51 -17.26 -1.37 -2.03
C ARG A 51 -16.06 -2.04 -1.37
N THR A 52 -15.59 -1.53 -0.23
CA THR A 52 -14.40 -2.04 0.45
C THR A 52 -14.73 -3.07 1.55
N GLY A 53 -16.00 -3.36 1.80
CA GLY A 53 -16.43 -4.25 2.89
C GLY A 53 -16.11 -3.72 4.30
N ARG A 54 -15.95 -2.39 4.44
CA ARG A 54 -15.64 -1.73 5.72
C ARG A 54 -16.87 -1.01 6.26
N THR A 55 -16.83 -0.62 7.53
CA THR A 55 -17.85 0.25 8.12
C THR A 55 -17.66 1.71 7.69
N VAL A 56 -18.74 2.51 7.79
CA VAL A 56 -18.66 3.94 7.50
C VAL A 56 -17.73 4.66 8.49
N SER A 57 -17.70 4.22 9.75
CA SER A 57 -16.81 4.78 10.78
C SER A 57 -15.33 4.58 10.43
N GLU A 58 -14.93 3.39 9.97
CA GLU A 58 -13.55 3.13 9.54
C GLU A 58 -13.15 4.02 8.36
N VAL A 59 -14.05 4.18 7.37
CA VAL A 59 -13.78 5.05 6.21
C VAL A 59 -13.64 6.52 6.63
N ILE A 60 -14.45 6.99 7.59
CA ILE A 60 -14.35 8.35 8.12
C ILE A 60 -13.07 8.52 8.93
N GLU A 61 -12.71 7.54 9.76
CA GLU A 61 -11.50 7.56 10.57
C GLU A 61 -10.25 7.62 9.70
N ASP A 62 -10.18 6.78 8.66
CA ASP A 62 -9.08 6.80 7.68
C ASP A 62 -8.92 8.20 7.06
N ALA A 63 -10.03 8.82 6.64
CA ALA A 63 -10.01 10.15 6.03
C ALA A 63 -9.58 11.25 7.02
N VAL A 64 -9.98 11.14 8.30
CA VAL A 64 -9.55 12.09 9.34
C VAL A 64 -8.07 11.90 9.63
N ARG A 65 -7.58 10.66 9.69
CA ARG A 65 -6.16 10.37 9.89
C ARG A 65 -5.32 10.92 8.75
N GLU A 66 -5.73 10.68 7.50
CA GLU A 66 -5.08 11.23 6.30
C GLU A 66 -5.05 12.76 6.30
N ALA A 67 -6.15 13.41 6.71
CA ALA A 67 -6.23 14.87 6.76
C ALA A 67 -5.41 15.51 7.89
N LEU A 68 -5.12 14.76 8.95
CA LEU A 68 -4.32 15.21 10.10
C LEU A 68 -2.85 14.80 10.01
N ASP A 69 -2.52 13.84 9.15
CA ASP A 69 -1.14 13.48 8.88
C ASP A 69 -0.47 14.71 8.26
N PRO A 70 0.58 15.26 8.88
CA PRO A 70 1.33 16.34 8.24
C PRO A 70 1.78 15.81 6.88
N THR A 71 1.31 16.45 5.81
CA THR A 71 1.91 16.25 4.49
C THR A 71 3.39 16.54 4.68
N VAL A 72 4.19 15.49 4.78
CA VAL A 72 5.62 15.63 4.60
C VAL A 72 5.69 15.99 3.13
N GLU A 73 5.70 17.28 2.84
CA GLU A 73 6.39 17.81 1.67
C GLU A 73 7.83 17.37 1.86
N THR A 74 8.06 16.09 1.61
CA THR A 74 9.38 15.58 1.41
C THR A 74 9.73 16.32 0.14
N GLU A 75 10.56 17.35 0.24
CA GLU A 75 11.51 17.64 -0.82
C GLU A 75 12.22 16.31 -1.07
N VAL A 76 11.58 15.47 -1.89
CA VAL A 76 12.19 14.26 -2.37
C VAL A 76 13.25 14.81 -3.29
N ASP A 77 14.49 14.78 -2.82
CA ASP A 77 15.66 15.00 -3.65
C ASP A 77 15.67 13.85 -4.67
N LEU A 78 14.85 14.01 -5.70
CA LEU A 78 14.69 13.04 -6.76
C LEU A 78 16.01 13.04 -7.51
N PRO A 79 16.72 11.90 -7.60
CA PRO A 79 17.94 11.85 -8.38
C PRO A 79 17.65 12.27 -9.81
N GLU A 80 18.53 13.06 -10.42
CA GLU A 80 18.42 13.39 -11.83
C GLU A 80 18.37 12.09 -12.65
N LEU A 81 17.23 11.86 -13.31
CA LEU A 81 17.08 10.70 -14.18
C LEU A 81 18.00 10.88 -15.39
N PRO A 82 18.84 9.89 -15.73
CA PRO A 82 19.70 9.98 -16.91
C PRO A 82 18.83 10.11 -18.17
N VAL A 83 18.96 11.23 -18.87
CA VAL A 83 18.29 11.44 -20.16
C VAL A 83 19.09 10.75 -21.27
N PHE A 84 18.48 9.78 -21.94
CA PHE A 84 19.06 9.17 -23.14
C PHE A 84 18.73 10.05 -24.36
N GLY A 85 19.74 10.72 -24.91
CA GLY A 85 19.62 11.49 -26.14
C GLY A 85 19.60 10.57 -27.37
N GLY A 86 18.41 10.10 -27.76
CA GLY A 86 18.18 9.39 -29.03
C GLY A 86 17.59 10.32 -30.10
N SER A 87 17.90 10.08 -31.36
CA SER A 87 17.37 10.86 -32.50
C SER A 87 15.92 10.48 -32.89
N GLY A 88 15.12 10.03 -31.93
CA GLY A 88 13.80 9.45 -32.16
C GLY A 88 13.79 7.92 -32.12
N THR A 89 12.74 7.33 -32.70
CA THR A 89 12.55 5.88 -32.70
C THR A 89 13.54 5.18 -33.64
N ARG A 90 13.73 3.88 -33.42
CA ARG A 90 14.47 3.04 -34.39
C ARG A 90 13.72 3.06 -35.74
N PRO A 91 14.42 3.01 -36.88
CA PRO A 91 13.76 2.93 -38.18
C PRO A 91 12.73 1.80 -38.24
N GLY A 92 11.51 2.10 -38.70
CA GLY A 92 10.40 1.15 -38.75
C GLY A 92 9.62 0.98 -37.46
N VAL A 93 9.98 1.68 -36.38
CA VAL A 93 9.23 1.73 -35.12
C VAL A 93 8.36 2.98 -35.09
N ASP A 94 7.04 2.79 -35.11
CA ASP A 94 6.04 3.83 -34.84
C ASP A 94 5.44 3.61 -33.44
N LEU A 95 5.55 4.61 -32.57
CA LEU A 95 5.02 4.54 -31.20
C LEU A 95 3.49 4.72 -31.13
N ASN A 96 2.88 5.26 -32.19
CA ASN A 96 1.42 5.41 -32.24
C ASN A 96 0.71 4.11 -32.63
N ASP A 97 1.42 3.15 -33.23
CA ASP A 97 0.90 1.82 -33.50
C ASP A 97 1.27 0.85 -32.38
N SER A 98 0.41 0.79 -31.37
CA SER A 98 0.61 -0.08 -30.21
C SER A 98 0.54 -1.57 -30.55
N SER A 99 0.04 -1.97 -31.72
CA SER A 99 0.01 -3.38 -32.13
C SER A 99 1.34 -3.79 -32.76
N ALA A 100 1.77 -3.06 -33.79
CA ALA A 100 3.05 -3.29 -34.45
C ALA A 100 4.25 -3.14 -33.50
N LEU A 101 4.18 -2.18 -32.56
CA LEU A 101 5.21 -2.01 -31.54
C LEU A 101 5.33 -3.24 -30.62
N ARG A 102 4.21 -3.83 -30.21
CA ARG A 102 4.19 -5.02 -29.33
C ARG A 102 4.75 -6.24 -30.05
N ASP A 103 4.38 -6.46 -31.30
CA ASP A 103 4.89 -7.58 -32.10
C ASP A 103 6.42 -7.50 -32.27
N LEU A 104 6.99 -6.29 -32.42
CA LEU A 104 8.43 -6.07 -32.48
C LEU A 104 9.14 -6.33 -31.13
N MET A 105 8.48 -6.01 -30.01
CA MET A 105 9.01 -6.27 -28.66
C MET A 105 8.99 -7.77 -28.33
N ASP A 106 7.89 -8.44 -28.63
CA ASP A 106 7.71 -9.87 -28.37
C ASP A 106 8.56 -10.72 -29.33
N GLY A 107 8.72 -10.29 -30.59
CA GLY A 107 9.58 -10.96 -31.57
C GLY A 107 11.06 -10.97 -31.17
N GLY A 108 11.56 -9.89 -30.56
CA GLY A 108 12.95 -9.82 -30.07
C GLY A 108 13.19 -10.64 -28.80
N GLN A 109 12.14 -10.99 -28.07
CA GLN A 109 12.23 -11.79 -26.84
C GLN A 109 12.41 -13.29 -27.13
N LEU A 110 12.01 -13.75 -28.33
CA LEU A 110 12.17 -15.14 -28.78
C LEU A 110 13.60 -15.45 -29.28
N ASP A 111 14.30 -14.46 -29.82
CA ASP A 111 15.70 -14.61 -30.29
C ASP A 111 16.70 -14.76 -29.12
N ALA A 112 16.34 -14.35 -27.90
CA ALA A 112 17.18 -14.45 -26.71
C ALA A 112 17.07 -15.80 -25.96
N MET A 113 16.20 -16.72 -26.41
CA MET A 113 16.02 -18.06 -25.83
C MET A 113 16.58 -19.20 -26.71
N ARG A 114 17.41 -18.89 -27.71
CA ARG A 114 18.06 -19.87 -28.61
C ARG A 114 19.58 -19.92 -28.43
#